data_AF-A0A0U2MIR6-F1
#
_entry.id   AF-A0A0U2MIR6-F1
#
_cell.length_a   1.000
_cell.length_b   1.000
_cell.length_c   1.000
_cell.angle_alpha   90.00
_cell.angle_beta   90.00
_cell.angle_gamma   90.00
#
_symmetry.space_group_name_H-M   'P 1'
#
loop_
_entity.id
_entity.type
_entity.pdbx_description
1 polymer ?
#
loop_
_entity_poly.entity_id
_entity_poly.type
_entity_poly.pdbx_seq_one_letter_code
_entity_poly.pdbx_strand_id
1 'polypeptide(L)'
;MNRSRLHPSSFIRMLLLLIAVLLAAGTGVPAGASASGIVNPKQIYTYEIMVRDMKKLAERYPELIRIRSIGKSEYGREIWSMDLGNGPAVVLLNGSHHAREWITTVLLMALADRYAQAYVQNGTIGSYRAVDLLDRVTFRIVPMVNPDGVTLQQKGAGAFPAEVRPQLLRLNGGSSNFKRWKANAKGIDLNRQYPAGWENIHNPAPAPGYKNYKGIRPIQAKETQAMVKLARETKPEIAVSYHSSGEILYWNFLTPAANVERDRQLANAYAALTGYRLVTPSKNPSGGGFTDWFIQEFGRPALTPEIGRYAGESNVPLTEWDRIWKQHRDIGGLLGGEGYKLWMKRQKAETAKGEIRLTRSETLRRWPDPTADQIAVLYEGRYTVTRKKGDWYEIRTDRGTGWVPANRTLRGPFEKPESDTIVITQGAELFDSPLNEKATAIQKKAAEAKALEIWRNWALIRIDRKSWWVRTSDIDFVAESPKPGKPSEKAPGKEPEQGPGKAPGNEPSEGPGKAPGKEPEQNSEQAPGDNPEQSSEIIPGDKPADGSDNGNGGIREPSVPGTVTMPEEEAKGGGKGSAA
;
A
#
# COMPACT_ATOMS: atom_id res chain seq x y z
N MET A 1 -49.39 47.77 61.40
CA MET A 1 -47.93 47.55 61.58
C MET A 1 -47.50 46.42 60.64
N ASN A 2 -46.46 46.69 59.84
CA ASN A 2 -46.06 46.00 58.61
C ASN A 2 -45.86 44.48 58.72
N ARG A 3 -46.54 43.72 57.84
CA ARG A 3 -46.13 42.38 57.42
C ARG A 3 -45.78 42.44 55.93
N SER A 4 -44.49 42.38 55.61
CA SER A 4 -43.96 42.43 54.25
C SER A 4 -44.15 41.09 53.55
N ARG A 5 -44.67 41.19 52.33
CA ARG A 5 -44.84 40.14 51.33
C ARG A 5 -43.48 39.77 50.74
N LEU A 6 -43.22 38.47 50.59
CA LEU A 6 -42.18 37.95 49.69
C LEU A 6 -42.86 37.34 48.47
N HIS A 7 -42.44 37.82 47.29
CA HIS A 7 -43.04 37.59 45.99
C HIS A 7 -42.75 36.17 45.43
N PRO A 8 -43.67 35.56 44.66
CA PRO A 8 -43.53 34.21 44.11
C PRO A 8 -42.66 34.11 42.84
N SER A 9 -41.70 35.03 42.64
CA SER A 9 -40.92 35.11 41.38
C SER A 9 -39.58 34.37 41.40
N SER A 10 -39.17 33.77 42.52
CA SER A 10 -37.85 33.13 42.64
C SER A 10 -37.86 31.61 42.45
N PHE A 11 -39.01 30.95 42.50
CA PHE A 11 -39.12 29.50 42.24
C PHE A 11 -39.30 29.16 40.76
N ILE A 12 -39.89 30.06 39.97
CA ILE A 12 -40.13 29.84 38.53
C ILE A 12 -38.85 30.07 37.70
N ARG A 13 -37.91 30.91 38.17
CA ARG A 13 -36.61 31.11 37.51
C ARG A 13 -35.64 29.94 37.72
N MET A 14 -35.76 29.17 38.80
CA MET A 14 -34.91 28.00 39.04
C MET A 14 -35.41 26.76 38.27
N LEU A 15 -36.71 26.65 38.02
CA LEU A 15 -37.29 25.55 37.23
C LEU A 15 -37.10 25.75 35.71
N LEU A 16 -37.11 27.00 35.22
CA LEU A 16 -36.83 27.31 33.81
C LEU A 16 -35.33 27.21 33.45
N LEU A 17 -34.41 27.39 34.42
CA LEU A 17 -32.99 27.12 34.20
C LEU A 17 -32.66 25.62 34.15
N LEU A 18 -33.40 24.76 34.85
CA LEU A 18 -33.22 23.30 34.75
C LEU A 18 -33.79 22.72 33.44
N ILE A 19 -34.86 23.31 32.89
CA ILE A 19 -35.42 22.87 31.59
C ILE A 19 -34.62 23.43 30.41
N ALA A 20 -34.00 24.62 30.53
CA ALA A 20 -33.09 25.16 29.50
C ALA A 20 -31.72 24.45 29.46
N VAL A 21 -31.27 23.85 30.57
CA VAL A 21 -30.07 22.99 30.59
C VAL A 21 -30.38 21.56 30.10
N LEU A 22 -31.66 21.16 30.08
CA LEU A 22 -32.11 19.87 29.51
C LEU A 22 -32.56 19.94 28.04
N LEU A 23 -32.68 21.13 27.45
CA LEU A 23 -32.98 21.33 26.01
C LEU A 23 -31.82 21.93 25.19
N ALA A 24 -30.62 22.07 25.78
CA ALA A 24 -29.37 22.30 25.06
C ALA A 24 -28.59 20.99 24.79
N ALA A 25 -29.23 19.82 24.92
CA ALA A 25 -28.76 18.56 24.36
C ALA A 25 -29.16 18.45 22.88
N GLY A 26 -28.84 19.48 22.11
CA GLY A 26 -29.04 19.53 20.66
C GLY A 26 -27.89 18.83 19.96
N THR A 27 -28.16 17.60 19.52
CA THR A 27 -27.40 16.82 18.53
C THR A 27 -25.89 16.78 18.75
N GLY A 28 -25.48 16.15 19.86
CA GLY A 28 -24.29 15.32 19.75
C GLY A 28 -24.56 14.33 18.62
N VAL A 29 -23.86 14.47 17.49
CA VAL A 29 -23.75 13.38 16.51
C VAL A 29 -23.44 12.15 17.35
N PRO A 30 -24.29 11.10 17.38
CA PRO A 30 -23.95 9.90 18.13
C PRO A 30 -22.55 9.53 17.68
N ALA A 31 -21.62 9.35 18.64
CA ALA A 31 -20.28 8.85 18.35
C ALA A 31 -20.49 7.67 17.40
N GLY A 32 -20.18 7.92 16.12
CA GLY A 32 -20.83 7.22 15.02
C GLY A 32 -20.71 5.74 15.25
N ALA A 33 -21.86 5.03 15.22
CA ALA A 33 -21.87 3.57 15.14
C ALA A 33 -20.71 3.15 14.27
N SER A 34 -19.75 2.40 14.83
CA SER A 34 -18.58 1.92 14.10
C SER A 34 -19.12 1.30 12.82
N ALA A 35 -18.99 2.01 11.70
CA ALA A 35 -19.65 1.62 10.48
C ALA A 35 -19.04 0.28 10.11
N SER A 36 -19.84 -0.78 10.25
CA SER A 36 -19.45 -2.17 10.14
C SER A 36 -18.47 -2.36 8.98
N GLY A 37 -17.44 -3.18 9.19
CA GLY A 37 -16.46 -3.47 8.14
C GLY A 37 -17.12 -3.82 6.81
N ILE A 38 -16.54 -3.33 5.72
CA ILE A 38 -16.99 -3.62 4.35
C ILE A 38 -16.87 -5.11 4.07
N VAL A 39 -15.79 -5.74 4.56
CA VAL A 39 -15.49 -7.15 4.32
C VAL A 39 -16.20 -8.01 5.35
N ASN A 40 -17.17 -8.83 4.91
CA ASN A 40 -17.72 -9.90 5.73
C ASN A 40 -16.93 -11.20 5.48
N PRO A 41 -16.17 -11.69 6.47
CA PRO A 41 -15.27 -12.82 6.28
C PRO A 41 -15.90 -14.18 6.58
N LYS A 42 -17.12 -14.23 7.13
CA LYS A 42 -17.83 -15.47 7.50
C LYS A 42 -18.77 -15.95 6.38
N GLN A 43 -18.30 -15.87 5.13
CA GLN A 43 -19.04 -16.33 3.95
C GLN A 43 -18.08 -16.88 2.89
N ILE A 44 -18.59 -17.65 1.93
CA ILE A 44 -17.83 -18.00 0.74
C ILE A 44 -17.51 -16.70 -0.01
N TYR A 45 -16.23 -16.40 -0.11
CA TYR A 45 -15.77 -15.13 -0.66
C TYR A 45 -15.39 -15.34 -2.12
N THR A 46 -16.32 -15.01 -3.01
CA THR A 46 -16.15 -15.20 -4.45
C THR A 46 -15.32 -14.07 -5.06
N TYR A 47 -14.88 -14.26 -6.30
CA TYR A 47 -14.25 -13.20 -7.09
C TYR A 47 -15.11 -11.92 -7.14
N GLU A 48 -16.41 -12.06 -7.35
CA GLU A 48 -17.31 -10.90 -7.47
C GLU A 48 -17.49 -10.17 -6.14
N ILE A 49 -17.57 -10.90 -5.02
CA ILE A 49 -17.59 -10.30 -3.69
C ILE A 49 -16.30 -9.53 -3.42
N MET A 50 -15.15 -10.14 -3.73
CA MET A 50 -13.84 -9.50 -3.58
C MET A 50 -13.74 -8.20 -4.38
N VAL A 51 -14.14 -8.21 -5.66
CA VAL A 51 -14.11 -7.01 -6.51
C VAL A 51 -15.05 -5.92 -5.98
N ARG A 52 -16.27 -6.29 -5.57
CA ARG A 52 -17.23 -5.36 -4.98
C ARG A 52 -16.68 -4.70 -3.73
N ASP A 53 -16.14 -5.49 -2.81
CA ASP A 53 -15.63 -4.98 -1.53
C ASP A 53 -14.38 -4.12 -1.74
N MET A 54 -13.52 -4.48 -2.70
CA MET A 54 -12.34 -3.67 -3.06
C MET A 54 -12.72 -2.29 -3.60
N LYS A 55 -13.75 -2.22 -4.45
CA LYS A 55 -14.28 -0.94 -4.95
C LYS A 55 -14.86 -0.09 -3.81
N LYS A 56 -15.66 -0.71 -2.94
CA LYS A 56 -16.20 -0.02 -1.75
C LYS A 56 -15.10 0.49 -0.81
N LEU A 57 -14.02 -0.26 -0.64
CA LEU A 57 -12.86 0.16 0.14
C LEU A 57 -12.16 1.36 -0.48
N ALA A 58 -11.92 1.34 -1.80
CA ALA A 58 -11.32 2.46 -2.52
C ALA A 58 -12.22 3.71 -2.48
N GLU A 59 -13.54 3.55 -2.60
CA GLU A 59 -14.51 4.64 -2.49
C GLU A 59 -14.57 5.23 -1.08
N ARG A 60 -14.46 4.40 -0.03
CA ARG A 60 -14.51 4.85 1.37
C ARG A 60 -13.21 5.48 1.84
N TYR A 61 -12.08 5.08 1.25
CA TYR A 61 -10.73 5.51 1.66
C TYR A 61 -9.90 5.98 0.45
N PRO A 62 -10.37 6.96 -0.34
CA PRO A 62 -9.75 7.32 -1.63
C PRO A 62 -8.31 7.86 -1.51
N GLU A 63 -7.98 8.49 -0.38
CA GLU A 63 -6.64 9.03 -0.09
C GLU A 63 -5.64 7.95 0.36
N LEU A 64 -6.13 6.76 0.73
CA LEU A 64 -5.32 5.69 1.31
C LEU A 64 -5.31 4.42 0.45
N ILE A 65 -6.37 4.17 -0.31
CA ILE A 65 -6.56 2.94 -1.09
C ILE A 65 -6.64 3.27 -2.57
N ARG A 66 -5.76 2.64 -3.37
CA ARG A 66 -5.78 2.71 -4.84
C ARG A 66 -5.84 1.31 -5.41
N ILE A 67 -6.74 1.08 -6.38
CA ILE A 67 -6.94 -0.25 -6.98
C ILE A 67 -6.58 -0.21 -8.46
N ARG A 68 -6.01 -1.30 -8.99
CA ARG A 68 -5.74 -1.47 -10.42
C ARG A 68 -5.74 -2.93 -10.82
N SER A 69 -6.03 -3.22 -12.09
CA SER A 69 -5.71 -4.53 -12.66
C SER A 69 -4.21 -4.62 -12.97
N ILE A 70 -3.61 -5.78 -12.70
CA ILE A 70 -2.20 -6.09 -13.05
C ILE A 70 -2.10 -7.02 -14.26
N GLY A 71 -3.24 -7.43 -14.83
CA GLY A 71 -3.33 -8.38 -15.92
C GLY A 71 -4.65 -9.14 -15.88
N LYS A 72 -4.82 -10.07 -16.83
CA LYS A 72 -5.99 -10.95 -16.90
C LYS A 72 -5.57 -12.41 -16.71
N SER A 73 -6.44 -13.18 -16.08
CA SER A 73 -6.30 -14.64 -15.98
C SER A 73 -6.52 -15.32 -17.33
N GLU A 74 -6.31 -16.64 -17.38
CA GLU A 74 -6.46 -17.42 -18.62
C GLU A 74 -7.85 -17.32 -19.28
N TYR A 75 -8.89 -17.11 -18.48
CA TYR A 75 -10.27 -16.92 -18.94
C TYR A 75 -10.78 -15.47 -18.76
N GLY A 76 -9.85 -14.51 -18.70
CA GLY A 76 -10.16 -13.10 -18.91
C GLY A 76 -10.63 -12.32 -17.67
N ARG A 77 -10.62 -12.92 -16.48
CA ARG A 77 -10.91 -12.18 -15.23
C ARG A 77 -9.74 -11.27 -14.89
N GLU A 78 -10.03 -10.04 -14.49
CA GLU A 78 -9.00 -9.10 -14.02
C GLU A 78 -8.32 -9.66 -12.76
N ILE A 79 -7.00 -9.58 -12.71
CA ILE A 79 -6.21 -9.86 -11.52
C ILE A 79 -5.99 -8.51 -10.83
N TRP A 80 -6.69 -8.31 -9.73
CA TRP A 80 -6.71 -7.02 -9.04
C TRP A 80 -5.56 -6.88 -8.05
N SER A 81 -5.00 -5.68 -7.97
CA SER A 81 -4.10 -5.23 -6.92
C SER A 81 -4.67 -4.00 -6.24
N MET A 82 -4.47 -3.92 -4.92
CA MET A 82 -4.86 -2.83 -4.05
C MET A 82 -3.63 -2.33 -3.29
N ASP A 83 -3.27 -1.07 -3.50
CA ASP A 83 -2.30 -0.37 -2.67
C ASP A 83 -3.05 0.23 -1.47
N LEU A 84 -2.56 -0.04 -0.26
CA LEU A 84 -3.03 0.54 0.99
C LEU A 84 -1.85 1.26 1.68
N GLY A 85 -1.97 2.58 1.84
CA GLY A 85 -0.91 3.43 2.37
C GLY A 85 -0.29 4.33 1.30
N ASN A 86 0.51 5.29 1.76
CA ASN A 86 1.09 6.35 0.93
C ASN A 86 2.62 6.37 0.95
N GLY A 87 3.24 5.48 1.72
CA GLY A 87 4.66 5.53 1.93
C GLY A 87 5.51 4.77 0.90
N PRO A 88 6.80 5.11 0.81
CA PRO A 88 7.70 4.61 -0.23
C PRO A 88 8.17 3.17 0.00
N ALA A 89 8.12 2.65 1.22
CA ALA A 89 8.49 1.27 1.51
C ALA A 89 7.32 0.34 1.13
N VAL A 90 7.51 -0.55 0.15
CA VAL A 90 6.42 -1.43 -0.31
C VAL A 90 6.56 -2.82 0.28
N VAL A 91 5.48 -3.33 0.88
CA VAL A 91 5.33 -4.74 1.29
C VAL A 91 4.31 -5.39 0.36
N LEU A 92 4.69 -6.47 -0.33
CA LEU A 92 3.81 -7.17 -1.26
C LEU A 92 3.13 -8.35 -0.57
N LEU A 93 1.81 -8.32 -0.45
CA LEU A 93 1.00 -9.40 0.09
C LEU A 93 0.17 -10.02 -1.03
N ASN A 94 0.12 -11.34 -1.12
CA ASN A 94 -0.71 -12.01 -2.11
C ASN A 94 -1.33 -13.29 -1.56
N GLY A 95 -2.44 -13.71 -2.16
CA GLY A 95 -3.18 -14.88 -1.73
C GLY A 95 -3.83 -15.61 -2.89
N SER A 96 -4.27 -16.83 -2.60
CA SER A 96 -5.03 -17.67 -3.52
C SER A 96 -4.30 -17.89 -4.85
N HIS A 97 -2.99 -18.15 -4.81
CA HIS A 97 -2.29 -18.83 -5.90
C HIS A 97 -2.95 -20.19 -6.17
N HIS A 98 -3.32 -20.89 -5.11
CA HIS A 98 -4.09 -22.12 -5.19
C HIS A 98 -5.59 -21.85 -5.03
N ALA A 99 -6.38 -22.48 -5.91
CA ALA A 99 -7.81 -22.26 -6.03
C ALA A 99 -8.62 -22.55 -4.75
N ARG A 100 -8.35 -23.67 -4.07
CA ARG A 100 -9.04 -24.05 -2.82
C ARG A 100 -8.63 -23.23 -1.59
N GLU A 101 -7.60 -22.39 -1.70
CA GLU A 101 -7.02 -21.67 -0.55
C GLU A 101 -7.59 -20.25 -0.44
N TRP A 102 -8.83 -20.04 -0.89
CA TRP A 102 -9.48 -18.72 -1.01
C TRP A 102 -9.73 -18.01 0.31
N ILE A 103 -9.62 -18.68 1.47
CA ILE A 103 -9.65 -18.02 2.78
C ILE A 103 -8.51 -16.99 2.93
N THR A 104 -7.41 -17.16 2.18
CA THR A 104 -6.30 -16.20 2.10
C THR A 104 -6.71 -14.89 1.42
N THR A 105 -7.60 -14.93 0.40
CA THR A 105 -8.23 -13.73 -0.19
C THR A 105 -8.97 -12.96 0.89
N VAL A 106 -9.78 -13.67 1.69
CA VAL A 106 -10.61 -13.07 2.75
C VAL A 106 -9.75 -12.38 3.80
N LEU A 107 -8.69 -13.06 4.24
CA LEU A 107 -7.75 -12.53 5.21
C LEU A 107 -7.15 -11.20 4.71
N LEU A 108 -6.63 -11.17 3.48
CA LEU A 108 -6.01 -9.98 2.91
C LEU A 108 -6.99 -8.80 2.77
N MET A 109 -8.22 -9.08 2.34
CA MET A 109 -9.26 -8.05 2.26
C MET A 109 -9.65 -7.52 3.65
N ALA A 110 -9.79 -8.39 4.64
CA ALA A 110 -10.13 -7.99 6.02
C ALA A 110 -9.01 -7.20 6.70
N LEU A 111 -7.74 -7.55 6.43
CA LEU A 111 -6.59 -6.78 6.90
C LEU A 111 -6.63 -5.37 6.31
N ALA A 112 -6.90 -5.23 5.01
CA ALA A 112 -6.96 -3.92 4.37
C ALA A 112 -8.07 -3.04 4.96
N ASP A 113 -9.26 -3.59 5.16
CA ASP A 113 -10.39 -2.91 5.78
C ASP A 113 -10.05 -2.47 7.22
N ARG A 114 -9.52 -3.38 8.05
CA ARG A 114 -9.09 -3.06 9.42
C ARG A 114 -8.04 -1.94 9.45
N TYR A 115 -7.06 -1.99 8.58
CA TYR A 115 -5.94 -1.05 8.58
C TYR A 115 -6.35 0.33 8.09
N ALA A 116 -7.24 0.40 7.10
CA ALA A 116 -7.83 1.67 6.68
C ALA A 116 -8.71 2.29 7.77
N GLN A 117 -9.51 1.47 8.47
CA GLN A 117 -10.27 1.92 9.65
C GLN A 117 -9.34 2.45 10.75
N ALA A 118 -8.28 1.71 11.08
CA ALA A 118 -7.31 2.13 12.09
C ALA A 118 -6.62 3.45 11.70
N TYR A 119 -6.33 3.67 10.42
CA TYR A 119 -5.75 4.92 9.92
C TYR A 119 -6.68 6.12 10.19
N VAL A 120 -7.93 6.06 9.71
CA VAL A 120 -8.87 7.19 9.83
C VAL A 120 -9.33 7.45 11.26
N GLN A 121 -9.27 6.44 12.12
CA GLN A 121 -9.61 6.55 13.55
C GLN A 121 -8.39 6.91 14.41
N ASN A 122 -7.21 7.14 13.81
CA ASN A 122 -5.95 7.38 14.53
C ASN A 122 -5.64 6.27 15.56
N GLY A 123 -6.01 5.03 15.23
CA GLY A 123 -5.78 3.83 16.03
C GLY A 123 -4.41 3.19 15.77
N THR A 124 -4.31 1.88 16.05
CA THR A 124 -3.05 1.13 15.93
C THR A 124 -3.16 -0.09 15.04
N ILE A 125 -2.02 -0.50 14.49
CA ILE A 125 -1.79 -1.78 13.82
C ILE A 125 -0.65 -2.47 14.57
N GLY A 126 -0.98 -3.45 15.40
CA GLY A 126 -0.03 -3.97 16.40
C GLY A 126 0.47 -2.86 17.33
N SER A 127 1.78 -2.73 17.46
CA SER A 127 2.44 -1.70 18.28
C SER A 127 2.60 -0.34 17.59
N TYR A 128 2.19 -0.21 16.34
CA TYR A 128 2.37 1.01 15.56
C TYR A 128 1.09 1.84 15.51
N ARG A 129 1.22 3.17 15.59
CA ARG A 129 0.13 4.07 15.17
C ARG A 129 -0.12 3.87 13.68
N ALA A 130 -1.37 3.66 13.30
CA ALA A 130 -1.73 3.32 11.92
C ALA A 130 -1.34 4.42 10.93
N VAL A 131 -1.52 5.69 11.33
CA VAL A 131 -1.11 6.86 10.52
C VAL A 131 0.39 6.87 10.28
N ASP A 132 1.19 6.73 11.34
CA ASP A 132 2.65 6.74 11.22
C ASP A 132 3.19 5.58 10.38
N LEU A 133 2.52 4.41 10.43
CA LEU A 133 2.88 3.24 9.64
C LEU A 133 2.53 3.42 8.15
N LEU A 134 1.28 3.74 7.84
CA LEU A 134 0.77 3.78 6.46
C LEU A 134 1.19 5.04 5.69
N ASP A 135 1.67 6.08 6.37
CA ASP A 135 2.37 7.21 5.71
C ASP A 135 3.78 6.83 5.23
N ARG A 136 4.36 5.76 5.78
CA ARG A 136 5.73 5.29 5.50
C ARG A 136 5.80 4.00 4.71
N VAL A 137 4.70 3.24 4.73
CA VAL A 137 4.58 1.93 4.09
C VAL A 137 3.38 1.92 3.15
N THR A 138 3.55 1.30 1.99
CA THR A 138 2.43 0.86 1.14
C THR A 138 2.34 -0.66 1.18
N PHE A 139 1.22 -1.20 1.67
CA PHE A 139 0.89 -2.61 1.48
C PHE A 139 0.28 -2.77 0.09
N ARG A 140 1.02 -3.40 -0.82
CA ARG A 140 0.54 -3.77 -2.15
C ARG A 140 -0.05 -5.16 -2.07
N ILE A 141 -1.36 -5.27 -2.23
CA ILE A 141 -2.12 -6.49 -1.96
C ILE A 141 -2.67 -7.04 -3.27
N VAL A 142 -2.38 -8.31 -3.60
CA VAL A 142 -3.02 -9.06 -4.68
C VAL A 142 -3.85 -10.17 -4.04
N PRO A 143 -5.12 -9.90 -3.67
CA PRO A 143 -5.86 -10.79 -2.78
C PRO A 143 -6.16 -12.15 -3.42
N MET A 144 -6.37 -12.19 -4.73
CA MET A 144 -6.68 -13.41 -5.49
C MET A 144 -5.85 -13.49 -6.78
N VAL A 145 -4.76 -14.24 -6.74
CA VAL A 145 -3.89 -14.45 -7.90
C VAL A 145 -4.54 -15.37 -8.94
N ASN A 146 -5.34 -16.34 -8.50
CA ASN A 146 -5.97 -17.37 -9.34
C ASN A 146 -7.51 -17.21 -9.41
N PRO A 147 -8.05 -16.12 -9.99
CA PRO A 147 -9.49 -15.88 -9.98
C PRO A 147 -10.30 -16.95 -10.74
N ASP A 148 -9.73 -17.52 -11.80
CA ASP A 148 -10.37 -18.61 -12.53
C ASP A 148 -10.39 -19.90 -11.71
N GLY A 149 -9.26 -20.31 -11.13
CA GLY A 149 -9.19 -21.50 -10.29
C GLY A 149 -10.12 -21.42 -9.09
N VAL A 150 -10.14 -20.31 -8.37
CA VAL A 150 -11.07 -20.09 -7.23
C VAL A 150 -12.52 -20.21 -7.71
N THR A 151 -12.87 -19.57 -8.83
CA THR A 151 -14.22 -19.66 -9.40
C THR A 151 -14.59 -21.10 -9.77
N LEU A 152 -13.67 -21.84 -10.38
CA LEU A 152 -13.85 -23.25 -10.73
C LEU A 152 -14.07 -24.12 -9.49
N GLN A 153 -13.28 -23.91 -8.43
CA GLN A 153 -13.41 -24.64 -7.17
C GLN A 153 -14.77 -24.39 -6.52
N GLN A 154 -15.22 -23.13 -6.46
CA GLN A 154 -16.43 -22.73 -5.75
C GLN A 154 -17.73 -22.99 -6.54
N LYS A 155 -17.72 -22.75 -7.85
CA LYS A 155 -18.92 -22.77 -8.71
C LYS A 155 -18.93 -23.90 -9.74
N GLY A 156 -17.83 -24.62 -9.91
CA GLY A 156 -17.68 -25.68 -10.90
C GLY A 156 -17.59 -25.16 -12.35
N ALA A 157 -17.57 -26.10 -13.30
CA ALA A 157 -17.39 -25.80 -14.72
C ALA A 157 -18.54 -24.95 -15.33
N GLY A 158 -19.71 -24.91 -14.69
CA GLY A 158 -20.84 -24.09 -15.14
C GLY A 158 -20.55 -22.58 -15.15
N ALA A 159 -19.58 -22.12 -14.37
CA ALA A 159 -19.14 -20.72 -14.32
C ALA A 159 -18.17 -20.33 -15.46
N PHE A 160 -17.98 -21.20 -16.44
CA PHE A 160 -17.12 -21.01 -17.60
C PHE A 160 -17.91 -21.14 -18.91
N PRO A 161 -17.40 -20.59 -20.03
CA PRO A 161 -17.99 -20.77 -21.36
C PRO A 161 -18.25 -22.25 -21.68
N ALA A 162 -19.33 -22.53 -22.40
CA ALA A 162 -19.82 -23.90 -22.62
C ALA A 162 -18.78 -24.79 -23.30
N GLU A 163 -18.03 -24.21 -24.24
CA GLU A 163 -17.00 -24.85 -25.06
C GLU A 163 -15.83 -25.41 -24.25
N VAL A 164 -15.52 -24.84 -23.07
CA VAL A 164 -14.38 -25.30 -22.24
C VAL A 164 -14.77 -26.26 -21.12
N ARG A 165 -16.07 -26.40 -20.82
CA ARG A 165 -16.54 -27.25 -19.70
C ARG A 165 -16.11 -28.71 -19.82
N PRO A 166 -16.19 -29.38 -21.00
CA PRO A 166 -15.72 -30.75 -21.14
C PRO A 166 -14.23 -30.90 -20.84
N GLN A 167 -13.42 -29.91 -21.22
CA GLN A 167 -11.99 -29.89 -20.90
C GLN A 167 -11.77 -29.78 -19.39
N LEU A 168 -12.47 -28.89 -18.69
CA LEU A 168 -12.35 -28.72 -17.24
C LEU A 168 -12.69 -30.02 -16.48
N LEU A 169 -13.73 -30.74 -16.92
CA LEU A 169 -14.07 -32.05 -16.36
C LEU A 169 -12.95 -33.07 -16.63
N ARG A 170 -12.41 -33.13 -17.85
CA ARG A 170 -11.28 -34.02 -18.17
C ARG A 170 -10.05 -33.74 -17.31
N LEU A 171 -9.70 -32.47 -17.11
CA LEU A 171 -8.58 -32.08 -16.24
C LEU A 171 -8.81 -32.48 -14.77
N ASN A 172 -10.05 -32.69 -14.36
CA ASN A 172 -10.42 -33.19 -13.03
C ASN A 172 -10.72 -34.71 -13.02
N GLY A 173 -10.32 -35.45 -14.05
CA GLY A 173 -10.55 -36.90 -14.14
C GLY A 173 -12.01 -37.28 -14.34
N GLY A 174 -12.78 -36.46 -15.06
CA GLY A 174 -14.22 -36.63 -15.29
C GLY A 174 -15.12 -36.16 -14.14
N SER A 175 -14.55 -35.83 -12.98
CA SER A 175 -15.33 -35.39 -11.82
C SER A 175 -15.86 -33.97 -11.96
N SER A 176 -17.16 -33.78 -11.69
CA SER A 176 -17.80 -32.47 -11.55
C SER A 176 -17.57 -31.83 -10.17
N ASN A 177 -16.99 -32.56 -9.22
CA ASN A 177 -16.64 -32.05 -7.90
C ASN A 177 -15.24 -31.43 -7.92
N PHE A 178 -15.20 -30.09 -7.94
CA PHE A 178 -13.97 -29.30 -7.97
C PHE A 178 -13.45 -28.90 -6.58
N LYS A 179 -14.01 -29.39 -5.45
CA LYS A 179 -13.57 -28.98 -4.09
C LYS A 179 -12.06 -29.11 -3.85
N ARG A 180 -11.43 -30.14 -4.43
CA ARG A 180 -9.98 -30.39 -4.30
C ARG A 180 -9.10 -29.53 -5.21
N TRP A 181 -9.69 -28.78 -6.14
CA TRP A 181 -8.99 -28.10 -7.21
C TRP A 181 -7.97 -27.10 -6.64
N LYS A 182 -6.72 -27.22 -7.10
CA LYS A 182 -5.57 -26.42 -6.63
C LYS A 182 -5.02 -25.51 -7.73
N ALA A 183 -4.91 -26.03 -8.96
CA ALA A 183 -4.36 -25.34 -10.12
C ALA A 183 -5.19 -24.13 -10.62
N ASN A 184 -4.68 -23.39 -11.61
CA ASN A 184 -5.52 -22.49 -12.41
C ASN A 184 -6.49 -23.27 -13.31
N ALA A 185 -7.39 -22.59 -14.02
CA ALA A 185 -8.38 -23.25 -14.87
C ALA A 185 -7.81 -23.85 -16.18
N LYS A 186 -6.49 -23.73 -16.42
CA LYS A 186 -5.76 -24.49 -17.46
C LYS A 186 -5.06 -25.73 -16.89
N GLY A 187 -5.22 -26.00 -15.58
CA GLY A 187 -4.61 -27.14 -14.91
C GLY A 187 -3.13 -26.95 -14.60
N ILE A 188 -2.63 -25.71 -14.54
CA ILE A 188 -1.26 -25.36 -14.16
C ILE A 188 -1.23 -24.94 -12.69
N ASP A 189 -0.33 -25.52 -11.90
CA ASP A 189 -0.07 -25.12 -10.53
C ASP A 189 0.75 -23.83 -10.50
N LEU A 190 0.10 -22.71 -10.15
CA LEU A 190 0.73 -21.38 -10.21
C LEU A 190 1.91 -21.24 -9.25
N ASN A 191 1.93 -21.95 -8.12
CA ASN A 191 3.06 -21.93 -7.19
C ASN A 191 4.14 -22.96 -7.55
N ARG A 192 4.18 -23.38 -8.82
CA ARG A 192 5.26 -24.15 -9.46
C ARG A 192 5.71 -23.53 -10.78
N GLN A 193 5.31 -22.28 -11.04
CA GLN A 193 5.53 -21.59 -12.32
C GLN A 193 6.65 -20.54 -12.25
N TYR A 194 7.25 -20.31 -11.09
CA TYR A 194 8.30 -19.30 -10.93
C TYR A 194 9.69 -19.89 -11.21
N PRO A 195 10.64 -19.10 -11.76
CA PRO A 195 11.94 -19.61 -12.22
C PRO A 195 12.96 -19.74 -11.08
N ALA A 196 12.59 -20.44 -10.00
CA ALA A 196 13.48 -20.75 -8.88
C ALA A 196 13.56 -22.26 -8.74
N GLY A 197 14.69 -22.88 -9.12
CA GLY A 197 14.84 -24.34 -9.10
C GLY A 197 13.77 -25.09 -9.91
N TRP A 198 13.22 -24.46 -10.97
CA TRP A 198 12.05 -24.98 -11.69
C TRP A 198 12.29 -26.35 -12.36
N GLU A 199 13.51 -26.59 -12.80
CA GLU A 199 13.93 -27.89 -13.38
C GLU A 199 13.88 -29.01 -12.34
N ASN A 200 14.20 -28.69 -11.08
CA ASN A 200 14.36 -29.65 -9.97
C ASN A 200 13.14 -29.70 -9.03
N ILE A 201 11.96 -29.25 -9.50
CA ILE A 201 10.73 -29.31 -8.72
C ILE A 201 10.42 -30.77 -8.37
N HIS A 202 10.14 -31.05 -7.10
CA HIS A 202 9.79 -32.40 -6.65
C HIS A 202 8.36 -32.78 -7.03
N ASN A 203 8.18 -34.03 -7.44
CA ASN A 203 6.88 -34.66 -7.75
C ASN A 203 5.98 -33.83 -8.68
N PRO A 204 6.47 -33.32 -9.83
CA PRO A 204 5.63 -32.61 -10.78
C PRO A 204 4.62 -33.58 -11.40
N ALA A 205 3.37 -33.15 -11.57
CA ALA A 205 2.42 -33.93 -12.36
C ALA A 205 2.90 -33.96 -13.83
N PRO A 206 2.71 -35.07 -14.57
CA PRO A 206 3.20 -35.19 -15.94
C PRO A 206 2.39 -34.38 -16.96
N ALA A 207 1.15 -34.02 -16.61
CA ALA A 207 0.21 -33.33 -17.50
C ALA A 207 -0.69 -32.36 -16.72
N PRO A 208 -1.33 -31.38 -17.39
CA PRO A 208 -2.29 -30.47 -16.78
C PRO A 208 -3.37 -31.20 -15.99
N GLY A 209 -3.72 -30.69 -14.81
CA GLY A 209 -4.73 -31.29 -13.96
C GLY A 209 -5.01 -30.48 -12.71
N TYR A 210 -5.67 -31.10 -11.73
CA TYR A 210 -6.13 -30.38 -10.54
C TYR A 210 -5.02 -29.87 -9.61
N LYS A 211 -3.79 -30.43 -9.67
CA LYS A 211 -2.63 -30.04 -8.84
C LYS A 211 -1.28 -30.38 -9.48
N ASN A 212 -0.20 -29.77 -8.98
CA ASN A 212 1.21 -30.13 -9.19
C ASN A 212 1.77 -30.09 -10.62
N TYR A 213 0.97 -29.82 -11.66
CA TYR A 213 1.52 -29.63 -13.00
C TYR A 213 2.26 -28.30 -13.09
N LYS A 214 3.57 -28.35 -13.34
CA LYS A 214 4.45 -27.16 -13.31
C LYS A 214 4.44 -26.34 -14.59
N GLY A 215 3.69 -26.72 -15.62
CA GLY A 215 3.76 -26.13 -16.96
C GLY A 215 4.88 -26.73 -17.84
N ILE A 216 4.95 -26.31 -19.10
CA ILE A 216 6.03 -26.72 -20.03
C ILE A 216 7.28 -25.84 -19.91
N ARG A 217 7.15 -24.64 -19.33
CA ARG A 217 8.25 -23.72 -19.01
C ARG A 217 7.84 -22.81 -17.84
N PRO A 218 8.80 -22.20 -17.11
CA PRO A 218 8.46 -21.19 -16.12
C PRO A 218 7.79 -19.97 -16.77
N ILE A 219 6.97 -19.27 -16.00
CA ILE A 219 6.27 -18.04 -16.40
C ILE A 219 5.45 -18.26 -17.68
N GLN A 220 4.80 -19.42 -17.78
CA GLN A 220 3.90 -19.76 -18.87
C GLN A 220 2.50 -19.18 -18.62
N ALA A 221 1.96 -19.38 -17.42
CA ALA A 221 0.62 -18.95 -17.05
C ALA A 221 0.51 -17.42 -16.97
N LYS A 222 -0.60 -16.86 -17.47
CA LYS A 222 -0.84 -15.41 -17.46
C LYS A 222 -0.86 -14.84 -16.04
N GLU A 223 -1.38 -15.59 -15.08
CA GLU A 223 -1.40 -15.16 -13.67
C GLU A 223 0.02 -15.01 -13.11
N THR A 224 0.91 -15.95 -13.42
CA THR A 224 2.32 -15.89 -13.03
C THR A 224 3.03 -14.73 -13.72
N GLN A 225 2.78 -14.51 -15.01
CA GLN A 225 3.32 -13.36 -15.77
C GLN A 225 2.95 -12.02 -15.11
N ALA A 226 1.68 -11.85 -14.74
CA ALA A 226 1.20 -10.64 -14.07
C ALA A 226 1.91 -10.42 -12.72
N MET A 227 2.09 -11.47 -11.92
CA MET A 227 2.78 -11.39 -10.63
C MET A 227 4.27 -11.08 -10.77
N VAL A 228 4.96 -11.69 -11.73
CA VAL A 228 6.39 -11.42 -12.00
C VAL A 228 6.58 -9.97 -12.45
N LYS A 229 5.74 -9.50 -13.38
CA LYS A 229 5.75 -8.11 -13.84
C LYS A 229 5.54 -7.14 -12.67
N LEU A 230 4.49 -7.37 -11.87
CA LEU A 230 4.19 -6.54 -10.70
C LEU A 230 5.37 -6.49 -9.73
N ALA A 231 5.94 -7.63 -9.35
CA ALA A 231 7.04 -7.68 -8.39
C ALA A 231 8.30 -6.98 -8.92
N ARG A 232 8.65 -7.12 -10.21
CA ARG A 232 9.79 -6.44 -10.84
C ARG A 232 9.61 -4.92 -10.94
N GLU A 233 8.38 -4.46 -11.22
CA GLU A 233 8.04 -3.03 -11.23
C GLU A 233 8.04 -2.45 -9.81
N THR A 234 7.53 -3.22 -8.86
CA THR A 234 7.39 -2.79 -7.46
C THR A 234 8.72 -2.79 -6.70
N LYS A 235 9.55 -3.82 -6.91
CA LYS A 235 10.75 -4.12 -6.12
C LYS A 235 10.47 -4.03 -4.60
N PRO A 236 9.49 -4.78 -4.07
CA PRO A 236 9.05 -4.63 -2.69
C PRO A 236 10.16 -5.04 -1.71
N GLU A 237 10.09 -4.52 -0.48
CA GLU A 237 11.07 -4.82 0.58
C GLU A 237 10.87 -6.20 1.19
N ILE A 238 9.60 -6.61 1.28
CA ILE A 238 9.18 -7.90 1.82
C ILE A 238 8.06 -8.42 0.92
N ALA A 239 8.01 -9.74 0.72
CA ALA A 239 6.88 -10.39 0.07
C ALA A 239 6.27 -11.49 0.95
N VAL A 240 4.95 -11.57 1.03
CA VAL A 240 4.23 -12.63 1.75
C VAL A 240 3.21 -13.28 0.83
N SER A 241 3.37 -14.58 0.60
CA SER A 241 2.46 -15.41 -0.21
C SER A 241 1.61 -16.26 0.72
N TYR A 242 0.38 -15.85 0.97
CA TYR A 242 -0.53 -16.56 1.87
C TYR A 242 -1.10 -17.80 1.19
N HIS A 243 -0.91 -18.94 1.84
CA HIS A 243 -1.44 -20.25 1.47
C HIS A 243 -2.26 -20.84 2.61
N SER A 244 -2.88 -21.99 2.38
CA SER A 244 -3.48 -22.79 3.45
C SER A 244 -3.34 -24.28 3.12
N SER A 245 -2.98 -25.15 4.06
CA SER A 245 -3.10 -25.00 5.52
C SER A 245 -2.08 -25.85 6.27
N GLY A 246 -1.88 -25.55 7.55
CA GLY A 246 -1.00 -26.33 8.42
C GLY A 246 -0.42 -25.58 9.61
N GLU A 247 -0.65 -24.27 9.73
CA GLU A 247 -0.05 -23.39 10.74
C GLU A 247 1.49 -23.47 10.74
N ILE A 248 2.06 -23.49 9.53
CA ILE A 248 3.51 -23.51 9.28
C ILE A 248 3.94 -22.30 8.47
N LEU A 249 5.23 -21.97 8.58
CA LEU A 249 5.83 -20.81 7.92
C LEU A 249 7.09 -21.22 7.16
N TYR A 250 7.03 -21.17 5.83
CA TYR A 250 8.24 -21.20 5.01
C TYR A 250 8.84 -19.80 4.93
N TRP A 251 10.15 -19.69 5.00
CA TRP A 251 10.86 -18.40 5.07
C TRP A 251 12.21 -18.39 4.34
N ASN A 252 12.61 -19.53 3.75
CA ASN A 252 13.94 -19.72 3.18
C ASN A 252 13.85 -20.57 1.91
N PHE A 253 14.59 -20.16 0.88
CA PHE A 253 14.85 -20.96 -0.31
C PHE A 253 16.20 -20.57 -0.90
N LEU A 254 17.23 -21.38 -0.64
CA LEU A 254 18.61 -21.13 -1.09
C LEU A 254 19.04 -19.66 -0.82
N THR A 255 18.58 -19.09 0.30
CA THR A 255 18.81 -17.69 0.65
C THR A 255 20.31 -17.43 0.76
N PRO A 256 20.85 -16.36 0.14
CA PRO A 256 22.26 -16.03 0.25
C PRO A 256 22.71 -15.94 1.71
N ALA A 257 23.88 -16.48 2.04
CA ALA A 257 24.36 -16.58 3.42
C ALA A 257 24.31 -15.24 4.19
N ALA A 258 24.66 -14.13 3.52
CA ALA A 258 24.62 -12.78 4.09
C ALA A 258 23.21 -12.29 4.48
N ASN A 259 22.15 -12.92 3.95
CA ASN A 259 20.76 -12.56 4.16
C ASN A 259 20.03 -13.49 5.14
N VAL A 260 20.56 -14.69 5.40
CA VAL A 260 19.89 -15.72 6.22
C VAL A 260 19.50 -15.20 7.60
N GLU A 261 20.40 -14.49 8.28
CA GLU A 261 20.12 -14.01 9.63
C GLU A 261 19.00 -12.98 9.66
N ARG A 262 18.99 -12.04 8.71
CA ARG A 262 17.92 -11.05 8.54
C ARG A 262 16.57 -11.73 8.32
N ASP A 263 16.52 -12.71 7.41
CA ASP A 263 15.28 -13.40 7.05
C ASP A 263 14.77 -14.26 8.20
N ARG A 264 15.68 -14.91 8.95
CA ARG A 264 15.39 -15.70 10.14
C ARG A 264 14.80 -14.85 11.26
N GLN A 265 15.33 -13.65 11.48
CA GLN A 265 14.81 -12.71 12.49
C GLN A 265 13.36 -12.29 12.18
N LEU A 266 13.07 -11.95 10.92
CA LEU A 266 11.71 -11.65 10.48
C LEU A 266 10.78 -12.87 10.65
N ALA A 267 11.23 -14.05 10.24
CA ALA A 267 10.44 -15.27 10.34
C ALA A 267 10.14 -15.66 11.80
N ASN A 268 11.11 -15.50 12.71
CA ASN A 268 10.92 -15.71 14.15
C ASN A 268 9.91 -14.72 14.73
N ALA A 269 9.97 -13.44 14.34
CA ALA A 269 8.99 -12.45 14.80
C ALA A 269 7.58 -12.76 14.27
N TYR A 270 7.46 -13.19 13.01
CA TYR A 270 6.18 -13.61 12.42
C TYR A 270 5.62 -14.85 13.16
N ALA A 271 6.46 -15.84 13.41
CA ALA A 271 6.11 -17.05 14.14
C ALA A 271 5.68 -16.74 15.59
N ALA A 272 6.36 -15.82 16.27
CA ALA A 272 6.01 -15.41 17.63
C ALA A 272 4.62 -14.75 17.70
N LEU A 273 4.24 -13.96 16.68
CA LEU A 273 2.91 -13.33 16.61
C LEU A 273 1.79 -14.32 16.29
N THR A 274 2.06 -15.29 15.41
CA THR A 274 1.04 -16.20 14.87
C THR A 274 0.94 -17.54 15.61
N GLY A 275 2.01 -17.92 16.31
CA GLY A 275 2.21 -19.26 16.87
C GLY A 275 2.62 -20.31 15.82
N TYR A 276 3.00 -19.91 14.61
CA TYR A 276 3.27 -20.85 13.51
C TYR A 276 4.65 -21.48 13.64
N ARG A 277 4.76 -22.75 13.29
CA ARG A 277 6.05 -23.44 13.28
C ARG A 277 6.84 -23.05 12.05
N LEU A 278 8.08 -22.59 12.24
CA LEU A 278 9.00 -22.37 11.12
C LEU A 278 9.37 -23.72 10.48
N VAL A 279 9.32 -23.76 9.15
CA VAL A 279 9.86 -24.90 8.41
C VAL A 279 11.39 -24.82 8.42
N THR A 280 12.03 -25.94 8.78
CA THR A 280 13.49 -26.07 8.72
C THR A 280 13.96 -26.03 7.27
N PRO A 281 14.91 -25.15 6.90
CA PRO A 281 15.47 -25.13 5.55
C PRO A 281 16.08 -26.49 5.18
N SER A 282 15.75 -26.99 3.99
CA SER A 282 16.34 -28.22 3.43
C SER A 282 17.56 -27.90 2.58
N LYS A 283 18.52 -28.83 2.48
CA LYS A 283 19.66 -28.72 1.56
C LYS A 283 19.22 -28.75 0.09
N ASN A 284 18.18 -29.53 -0.22
CA ASN A 284 17.61 -29.68 -1.56
C ASN A 284 16.11 -29.31 -1.50
N PRO A 285 15.75 -28.02 -1.41
CA PRO A 285 14.35 -27.61 -1.37
C PRO A 285 13.70 -27.73 -2.76
N SER A 286 12.43 -28.12 -2.81
CA SER A 286 11.64 -28.01 -4.04
C SER A 286 11.33 -26.55 -4.31
N GLY A 287 11.70 -26.03 -5.48
CA GLY A 287 11.42 -24.66 -5.86
C GLY A 287 10.10 -24.48 -6.61
N GLY A 288 10.06 -23.44 -7.44
CA GLY A 288 8.93 -23.10 -8.31
C GLY A 288 7.92 -22.14 -7.68
N GLY A 289 8.04 -21.85 -6.38
CA GLY A 289 7.14 -20.97 -5.65
C GLY A 289 7.43 -19.49 -5.86
N PHE A 290 6.43 -18.65 -5.61
CA PHE A 290 6.56 -17.20 -5.71
C PHE A 290 7.64 -16.65 -4.78
N THR A 291 7.65 -17.09 -3.52
CA THR A 291 8.61 -16.64 -2.50
C THR A 291 10.03 -17.14 -2.78
N ASP A 292 10.17 -18.33 -3.36
CA ASP A 292 11.44 -18.91 -3.75
C ASP A 292 12.14 -18.02 -4.79
N TRP A 293 11.40 -17.68 -5.84
CA TRP A 293 11.86 -16.75 -6.87
C TRP A 293 12.08 -15.36 -6.32
N PHE A 294 11.22 -14.86 -5.44
CA PHE A 294 11.39 -13.54 -4.85
C PHE A 294 12.72 -13.43 -4.08
N ILE A 295 13.05 -14.43 -3.26
CA ILE A 295 14.29 -14.49 -2.48
C ILE A 295 15.50 -14.47 -3.43
N GLN A 296 15.48 -15.29 -4.49
CA GLN A 296 16.59 -15.38 -5.44
C GLN A 296 16.75 -14.13 -6.32
N GLU A 297 15.65 -13.57 -6.81
CA GLU A 297 15.66 -12.40 -7.70
C GLU A 297 16.04 -11.12 -6.96
N PHE A 298 15.48 -10.89 -5.77
CA PHE A 298 15.62 -9.60 -5.07
C PHE A 298 16.63 -9.64 -3.92
N GLY A 299 17.02 -10.81 -3.43
CA GLY A 299 17.85 -10.95 -2.22
C GLY A 299 17.15 -10.38 -0.97
N ARG A 300 15.82 -10.40 -0.94
CA ARG A 300 14.96 -9.80 0.09
C ARG A 300 14.07 -10.85 0.76
N PRO A 301 13.66 -10.63 2.02
CA PRO A 301 12.90 -11.64 2.76
C PRO A 301 11.54 -11.90 2.11
N ALA A 302 11.16 -13.17 2.04
CA ALA A 302 9.80 -13.57 1.72
C ALA A 302 9.31 -14.70 2.64
N LEU A 303 7.99 -14.71 2.88
CA LEU A 303 7.33 -15.64 3.79
C LEU A 303 6.15 -16.32 3.11
N THR A 304 5.96 -17.61 3.39
CA THR A 304 4.80 -18.39 2.94
C THR A 304 4.10 -18.98 4.16
N PRO A 305 3.17 -18.25 4.79
CA PRO A 305 2.33 -18.79 5.84
C PRO A 305 1.26 -19.71 5.26
N GLU A 306 1.19 -20.93 5.78
CA GLU A 306 0.12 -21.91 5.52
C GLU A 306 -0.95 -21.76 6.61
N ILE A 307 -1.94 -20.89 6.38
CA ILE A 307 -2.87 -20.46 7.43
C ILE A 307 -3.95 -21.51 7.76
N GLY A 308 -4.42 -21.48 9.00
CA GLY A 308 -5.45 -22.38 9.50
C GLY A 308 -4.95 -23.81 9.73
N ARG A 309 -5.70 -24.59 10.51
CA ARG A 309 -5.37 -26.00 10.72
C ARG A 309 -5.51 -26.79 9.41
N TYR A 310 -4.72 -27.84 9.29
CA TYR A 310 -4.67 -28.68 8.08
C TYR A 310 -6.06 -29.16 7.66
N ALA A 311 -6.44 -28.87 6.42
CA ALA A 311 -7.77 -29.15 5.86
C ALA A 311 -7.76 -30.23 4.75
N GLY A 312 -6.64 -30.92 4.54
CA GLY A 312 -6.52 -31.94 3.49
C GLY A 312 -6.61 -31.37 2.07
N GLU A 313 -7.09 -32.17 1.12
CA GLU A 313 -7.31 -31.73 -0.27
C GLU A 313 -8.62 -30.95 -0.43
N SER A 314 -8.85 -29.92 0.39
CA SER A 314 -10.05 -29.08 0.35
C SER A 314 -9.74 -27.67 0.85
N ASN A 315 -10.72 -26.76 0.75
CA ASN A 315 -10.62 -25.45 1.39
C ASN A 315 -10.71 -25.56 2.91
N VAL A 316 -10.00 -24.67 3.61
CA VAL A 316 -10.18 -24.47 5.06
C VAL A 316 -11.62 -24.04 5.34
N PRO A 317 -12.31 -24.62 6.34
CA PRO A 317 -13.68 -24.24 6.68
C PRO A 317 -13.73 -22.85 7.33
N LEU A 318 -14.82 -22.11 7.11
CA LEU A 318 -15.02 -20.76 7.66
C LEU A 318 -15.07 -20.71 9.19
N THR A 319 -15.30 -21.85 9.85
CA THR A 319 -15.19 -21.99 11.31
C THR A 319 -13.78 -21.69 11.83
N GLU A 320 -12.74 -21.77 10.98
CA GLU A 320 -11.37 -21.40 11.34
C GLU A 320 -11.12 -19.89 11.31
N TRP A 321 -12.06 -19.10 10.78
CA TRP A 321 -11.85 -17.65 10.57
C TRP A 321 -11.42 -16.93 11.84
N ASP A 322 -12.11 -17.12 12.95
CA ASP A 322 -11.83 -16.35 14.18
C ASP A 322 -10.42 -16.66 14.72
N ARG A 323 -9.93 -17.88 14.53
CA ARG A 323 -8.55 -18.27 14.87
C ARG A 323 -7.55 -17.61 13.94
N ILE A 324 -7.73 -17.75 12.63
CA ILE A 324 -6.86 -17.15 11.61
C ILE A 324 -6.77 -15.63 11.81
N TRP A 325 -7.91 -14.99 12.04
CA TRP A 325 -8.00 -13.56 12.27
C TRP A 325 -7.24 -13.13 13.52
N LYS A 326 -7.43 -13.83 14.65
CA LYS A 326 -6.71 -13.56 15.90
C LYS A 326 -5.19 -13.61 15.69
N GLN A 327 -4.69 -14.54 14.88
CA GLN A 327 -3.26 -14.71 14.61
C GLN A 327 -2.69 -13.61 13.70
N HIS A 328 -3.48 -13.03 12.80
CA HIS A 328 -2.97 -12.18 11.71
C HIS A 328 -3.38 -10.72 11.77
N ARG A 329 -4.43 -10.35 12.52
CA ARG A 329 -5.00 -8.98 12.50
C ARG A 329 -4.01 -7.86 12.77
N ASP A 330 -2.87 -8.15 13.40
CA ASP A 330 -1.84 -7.16 13.76
C ASP A 330 -0.51 -7.37 13.00
N ILE A 331 -0.45 -8.30 12.05
CA ILE A 331 0.78 -8.67 11.33
C ILE A 331 1.37 -7.54 10.48
N GLY A 332 0.51 -6.64 10.00
CA GLY A 332 0.92 -5.44 9.27
C GLY A 332 1.88 -4.55 10.06
N GLY A 333 1.77 -4.52 11.39
CA GLY A 333 2.69 -3.75 12.23
C GLY A 333 4.13 -4.25 12.08
N LEU A 334 4.31 -5.58 12.20
CA LEU A 334 5.61 -6.23 11.99
C LEU A 334 6.10 -6.03 10.56
N LEU A 335 5.29 -6.42 9.57
CA LEU A 335 5.72 -6.40 8.17
C LEU A 335 6.02 -4.99 7.67
N GLY A 336 5.18 -4.01 8.02
CA GLY A 336 5.40 -2.62 7.63
C GLY A 336 6.60 -2.01 8.35
N GLY A 337 6.76 -2.25 9.66
CA GLY A 337 7.91 -1.78 10.42
C GLY A 337 9.23 -2.30 9.86
N GLU A 338 9.33 -3.61 9.62
CA GLU A 338 10.53 -4.22 9.02
C GLU A 338 10.73 -3.80 7.56
N GLY A 339 9.65 -3.68 6.79
CA GLY A 339 9.70 -3.18 5.41
C GLY A 339 10.29 -1.76 5.34
N TYR A 340 9.86 -0.85 6.22
CA TYR A 340 10.41 0.50 6.29
C TYR A 340 11.88 0.52 6.72
N LYS A 341 12.29 -0.30 7.70
CA LYS A 341 13.70 -0.44 8.10
C LYS A 341 14.59 -0.88 6.93
N LEU A 342 14.14 -1.88 6.17
CA LEU A 342 14.85 -2.36 4.98
C LEU A 342 14.97 -1.28 3.92
N TRP A 343 13.88 -0.56 3.64
CA TRP A 343 13.89 0.55 2.70
C TRP A 343 14.86 1.65 3.13
N MET A 344 14.80 2.09 4.40
CA MET A 344 15.67 3.14 4.97
C MET A 344 17.16 2.76 4.96
N LYS A 345 17.49 1.48 5.20
CA LYS A 345 18.87 0.98 5.15
C LYS A 345 19.50 1.13 3.76
N ARG A 346 18.69 1.08 2.70
CA ARG A 346 19.16 1.25 1.31
C ARG A 346 19.30 2.72 0.90
N GLN A 347 18.68 3.64 1.64
CA GLN A 347 18.76 5.07 1.34
C GLN A 347 20.13 5.64 1.73
N LYS A 348 20.67 6.49 0.87
CA LYS A 348 21.88 7.29 1.17
C LYS A 348 21.47 8.69 1.56
N ALA A 349 22.23 9.28 2.48
CA ALA A 349 22.07 10.70 2.79
C ALA A 349 22.76 11.50 1.68
N GLU A 350 22.00 12.35 1.02
CA GLU A 350 22.47 13.19 -0.08
C GLU A 350 22.38 14.65 0.33
N THR A 351 23.31 15.47 -0.16
CA THR A 351 23.25 16.91 0.04
C THR A 351 21.96 17.45 -0.56
N ALA A 352 21.20 18.20 0.24
CA ALA A 352 19.99 18.87 -0.20
C ALA A 352 20.07 20.33 0.21
N LYS A 353 19.75 21.23 -0.73
CA LYS A 353 19.71 22.67 -0.49
C LYS A 353 18.27 23.16 -0.51
N GLY A 354 18.02 24.23 0.23
CA GLY A 354 16.73 24.90 0.29
C GLY A 354 16.19 25.00 1.71
N GLU A 355 14.96 25.49 1.81
CA GLU A 355 14.27 25.67 3.07
C GLU A 355 13.04 24.77 3.13
N ILE A 356 12.72 24.36 4.36
CA ILE A 356 11.44 23.76 4.70
C ILE A 356 10.71 24.66 5.69
N ARG A 357 9.39 24.48 5.77
CA ARG A 357 8.56 25.09 6.80
C ARG A 357 7.84 24.01 7.60
N LEU A 358 8.01 24.07 8.92
CA LEU A 358 7.17 23.34 9.86
C LEU A 358 5.88 24.12 10.08
N THR A 359 4.74 23.44 9.94
CA THR A 359 3.40 24.01 10.17
C THR A 359 2.81 23.60 11.52
N ARG A 360 3.59 22.88 12.34
CA ARG A 360 3.33 22.55 13.73
C ARG A 360 4.65 22.20 14.42
N SER A 361 4.64 22.05 15.74
CA SER A 361 5.81 21.55 16.45
C SER A 361 6.22 20.15 16.00
N GLU A 362 7.52 19.88 15.93
CA GLU A 362 8.06 18.59 15.51
C GLU A 362 9.33 18.23 16.30
N THR A 363 9.60 16.94 16.46
CA THR A 363 10.80 16.47 17.17
C THR A 363 12.00 16.48 16.23
N LEU A 364 13.05 17.24 16.59
CA LEU A 364 14.36 17.13 15.96
C LEU A 364 15.08 15.89 16.50
N ARG A 365 15.39 14.94 15.62
CA ARG A 365 15.98 13.66 16.01
C ARG A 365 17.45 13.55 15.64
N ARG A 366 18.19 12.77 16.42
CA ARG A 366 19.61 12.47 16.15
C ARG A 366 19.80 11.71 14.84
N TRP A 367 18.85 10.83 14.51
CA TRP A 367 18.88 10.01 13.30
C TRP A 367 17.51 10.04 12.59
N PRO A 368 17.46 9.78 11.27
CA PRO A 368 16.21 9.71 10.50
C PRO A 368 15.43 8.42 10.80
N ASP A 369 15.01 8.31 12.06
CA ASP A 369 14.31 7.17 12.64
C ASP A 369 13.32 7.70 13.69
N PRO A 370 12.03 7.33 13.65
CA PRO A 370 11.04 7.77 14.64
C PRO A 370 11.38 7.42 16.09
N THR A 371 12.22 6.42 16.34
CA THR A 371 12.62 6.01 17.69
C THR A 371 13.97 6.58 18.12
N ALA A 372 14.66 7.34 17.26
CA ALA A 372 15.93 7.96 17.62
C ALA A 372 15.76 9.05 18.67
N ASP A 373 16.81 9.24 19.47
CA ASP A 373 16.89 10.25 20.53
C ASP A 373 16.46 11.62 20.03
N GLN A 374 15.66 12.29 20.86
CA GLN A 374 15.29 13.68 20.66
C GLN A 374 16.47 14.59 21.00
N ILE A 375 16.81 15.50 20.08
CA ILE A 375 17.72 16.62 20.32
C ILE A 375 16.94 17.81 20.90
N ALA A 376 15.81 18.15 20.28
CA ALA A 376 14.97 19.28 20.66
C ALA A 376 13.54 19.13 20.14
N VAL A 377 12.62 19.91 20.70
CA VAL A 377 11.34 20.22 20.05
C VAL A 377 11.52 21.48 19.23
N LEU A 378 11.16 21.42 17.95
CA LEU A 378 11.08 22.55 17.04
C LEU A 378 9.66 23.07 17.00
N TYR A 379 9.53 24.36 16.75
CA TYR A 379 8.25 25.04 16.61
C TYR A 379 7.99 25.39 15.14
N GLU A 380 6.79 25.90 14.87
CA GLU A 380 6.44 26.41 13.55
C GLU A 380 7.44 27.45 13.05
N GLY A 381 7.90 27.31 11.80
CA GLY A 381 8.90 28.21 11.25
C GLY A 381 9.66 27.62 10.07
N ARG A 382 10.54 28.45 9.49
CA ARG A 382 11.45 28.05 8.41
C ARG A 382 12.73 27.43 8.98
N TYR A 383 13.23 26.41 8.31
CA TYR A 383 14.48 25.74 8.63
C TYR A 383 15.27 25.44 7.35
N THR A 384 16.59 25.59 7.42
CA THR A 384 17.47 25.26 6.29
C THR A 384 17.77 23.78 6.25
N VAL A 385 17.55 23.16 5.09
CA VAL A 385 17.91 21.76 4.83
C VAL A 385 19.39 21.66 4.47
N THR A 386 20.06 20.66 5.03
CA THR A 386 21.45 20.31 4.73
C THR A 386 21.56 19.00 3.94
N ARG A 387 20.73 18.01 4.29
CA ARG A 387 20.71 16.70 3.66
C ARG A 387 19.29 16.15 3.56
N LYS A 388 19.10 15.19 2.65
CA LYS A 388 17.91 14.34 2.58
C LYS A 388 18.35 12.89 2.64
N LYS A 389 17.64 12.07 3.39
CA LYS A 389 17.81 10.61 3.40
C LYS A 389 16.43 9.97 3.44
N GLY A 390 16.05 9.32 2.35
CA GLY A 390 14.69 8.78 2.22
C GLY A 390 13.63 9.86 2.38
N ASP A 391 12.71 9.65 3.32
CA ASP A 391 11.59 10.54 3.66
C ASP A 391 11.92 11.47 4.84
N TRP A 392 13.21 11.75 5.08
CA TRP A 392 13.66 12.66 6.12
C TRP A 392 14.53 13.79 5.57
N TYR A 393 14.37 14.97 6.16
CA TYR A 393 15.27 16.10 5.98
C TYR A 393 16.16 16.25 7.20
N GLU A 394 17.44 16.42 6.95
CA GLU A 394 18.35 16.97 7.93
C GLU A 394 18.31 18.49 7.86
N ILE A 395 18.18 19.13 9.01
CA ILE A 395 18.12 20.58 9.14
C ILE A 395 19.12 21.09 10.16
N ARG A 396 19.57 22.33 9.95
CA ARG A 396 20.43 23.05 10.90
C ARG A 396 19.57 23.91 11.81
N THR A 397 19.85 23.85 13.11
CA THR A 397 19.24 24.70 14.14
C THR A 397 20.33 25.29 15.06
N ASP A 398 19.96 26.24 15.89
CA ASP A 398 20.79 26.81 16.97
C ASP A 398 21.22 25.75 18.00
N ARG A 399 20.43 24.68 18.14
CA ARG A 399 20.71 23.53 19.03
C ARG A 399 21.49 22.40 18.36
N GLY A 400 21.95 22.61 17.12
CA GLY A 400 22.68 21.62 16.33
C GLY A 400 21.90 21.11 15.11
N THR A 401 22.47 20.12 14.45
CA THR A 401 21.91 19.51 13.23
C THR A 401 21.17 18.22 13.58
N GLY A 402 20.01 17.99 12.97
CA GLY A 402 19.22 16.79 13.20
C GLY A 402 18.16 16.56 12.13
N TRP A 403 17.36 15.50 12.29
CA TRP A 403 16.44 15.00 11.27
C TRP A 403 14.98 15.23 11.66
N VAL A 404 14.17 15.62 10.67
CA VAL A 404 12.70 15.73 10.75
C VAL A 404 12.02 15.00 9.57
N PRO A 405 10.80 14.46 9.75
CA PRO A 405 10.08 13.80 8.66
C PRO A 405 9.73 14.78 7.54
N ALA A 406 10.10 14.46 6.30
CA ALA A 406 9.87 15.31 5.14
C ALA A 406 8.37 15.47 4.82
N ASN A 407 7.58 14.42 5.04
CA ASN A 407 6.14 14.41 4.81
C ASN A 407 5.34 15.29 5.78
N ARG A 408 5.99 15.87 6.80
CA ARG A 408 5.39 16.81 7.76
C ARG A 408 5.87 18.25 7.55
N THR A 409 6.48 18.51 6.40
CA THR A 409 7.13 19.78 6.09
C THR A 409 6.64 20.30 4.75
N LEU A 410 6.48 21.62 4.63
CA LEU A 410 6.36 22.25 3.32
C LEU A 410 7.77 22.49 2.79
N ARG A 411 7.98 22.29 1.48
CA ARG A 411 9.26 22.62 0.83
C ARG A 411 9.13 23.93 0.08
N GLY A 412 10.10 24.83 0.26
CA GLY A 412 10.13 26.14 -0.39
C GLY A 412 10.25 26.09 -1.92
N PRO A 413 10.32 27.27 -2.57
CA PRO A 413 10.54 28.59 -1.96
C PRO A 413 9.32 29.13 -1.19
N PHE A 414 9.59 30.05 -0.26
CA PHE A 414 8.60 30.76 0.54
C PHE A 414 8.78 32.26 0.32
N GLU A 415 7.78 32.88 -0.29
CA GLU A 415 7.86 34.24 -0.82
C GLU A 415 7.30 35.26 0.16
N LYS A 416 7.76 36.51 0.03
CA LYS A 416 7.17 37.63 0.77
C LYS A 416 5.86 38.01 0.08
N PRO A 417 4.76 38.28 0.82
CA PRO A 417 3.53 38.76 0.22
C PRO A 417 3.72 40.14 -0.43
N GLU A 418 2.92 40.43 -1.46
CA GLU A 418 2.93 41.72 -2.18
C GLU A 418 2.54 42.89 -1.27
N SER A 419 1.65 42.64 -0.30
CA SER A 419 1.25 43.58 0.75
C SER A 419 1.18 42.84 2.09
N ASP A 420 1.61 43.50 3.17
CA ASP A 420 1.50 42.98 4.53
C ASP A 420 0.04 42.93 5.00
N THR A 421 -0.86 43.69 4.36
CA THR A 421 -2.30 43.75 4.68
C THR A 421 -3.12 43.20 3.53
N ILE A 422 -3.98 42.24 3.85
CA ILE A 422 -4.90 41.59 2.90
C ILE A 422 -6.32 41.60 3.47
N VAL A 423 -7.31 41.43 2.60
CA VAL A 423 -8.69 41.14 2.99
C VAL A 423 -8.98 39.68 2.71
N ILE A 424 -9.35 38.91 3.73
CA ILE A 424 -9.84 37.55 3.57
C ILE A 424 -11.31 37.63 3.15
N THR A 425 -11.69 36.91 2.11
CA THR A 425 -13.08 36.86 1.63
C THR A 425 -14.01 36.13 2.60
N GLN A 426 -15.31 36.46 2.55
CA GLN A 426 -16.33 35.71 3.29
C GLN A 426 -16.45 34.30 2.70
N GLY A 427 -16.45 33.28 3.56
CA GLY A 427 -16.52 31.88 3.16
C GLY A 427 -15.16 31.22 2.94
N ALA A 428 -14.05 31.98 3.04
CA ALA A 428 -12.71 31.43 2.90
C ALA A 428 -12.45 30.32 3.93
N GLU A 429 -11.88 29.22 3.46
CA GLU A 429 -11.47 28.11 4.32
C GLU A 429 -10.11 28.40 4.98
N LEU A 430 -10.05 28.21 6.30
CA LEU A 430 -8.87 28.46 7.12
C LEU A 430 -8.30 27.13 7.64
N PHE A 431 -7.02 26.90 7.38
CA PHE A 431 -6.32 25.67 7.70
C PHE A 431 -5.21 25.93 8.72
N ASP A 432 -5.00 25.00 9.65
CA ASP A 432 -3.78 25.04 10.50
C ASP A 432 -2.52 24.69 9.69
N SER A 433 -2.67 23.93 8.60
CA SER A 433 -1.58 23.56 7.69
C SER A 433 -2.12 23.30 6.29
N PRO A 434 -1.38 23.67 5.22
CA PRO A 434 -1.68 23.23 3.86
C PRO A 434 -1.59 21.71 3.66
N LEU A 435 -1.02 20.98 4.63
CA LEU A 435 -0.99 19.52 4.65
C LEU A 435 -2.30 18.90 5.16
N ASN A 436 -3.22 19.70 5.71
CA ASN A 436 -4.51 19.20 6.16
C ASN A 436 -5.49 19.15 4.99
N GLU A 437 -6.21 18.03 4.83
CA GLU A 437 -7.25 17.87 3.81
C GLU A 437 -8.49 18.73 4.05
N LYS A 438 -8.77 19.04 5.33
CA LYS A 438 -9.98 19.76 5.74
C LYS A 438 -9.62 21.06 6.42
N ALA A 439 -10.43 22.08 6.12
CA ALA A 439 -10.38 23.34 6.82
C ALA A 439 -10.67 23.14 8.32
N THR A 440 -9.93 23.84 9.15
CA THR A 440 -10.16 23.88 10.59
C THR A 440 -11.27 24.88 10.92
N ALA A 441 -11.39 25.94 10.13
CA ALA A 441 -12.42 26.98 10.29
C ALA A 441 -12.85 27.57 8.94
N ILE A 442 -13.95 28.30 8.95
CA ILE A 442 -14.44 29.08 7.81
C ILE A 442 -14.57 30.53 8.25
N GLN A 443 -14.05 31.45 7.43
CA GLN A 443 -14.16 32.87 7.65
C GLN A 443 -15.61 33.33 7.44
N LYS A 444 -16.29 33.76 8.52
CA LYS A 444 -17.72 34.07 8.47
C LYS A 444 -18.07 35.40 7.80
N LYS A 445 -17.14 36.35 7.78
CA LYS A 445 -17.29 37.69 7.19
C LYS A 445 -15.95 38.13 6.64
N ALA A 446 -15.95 38.94 5.58
CA ALA A 446 -14.71 39.52 5.08
C ALA A 446 -14.00 40.30 6.20
N ALA A 447 -12.69 40.13 6.31
CA ALA A 447 -11.90 40.73 7.39
C ALA A 447 -10.47 40.99 6.93
N GLU A 448 -9.90 42.10 7.40
CA GLU A 448 -8.48 42.37 7.22
C GLU A 448 -7.63 41.38 8.02
N ALA A 449 -6.52 40.97 7.45
CA ALA A 449 -5.53 40.13 8.11
C ALA A 449 -4.13 40.52 7.68
N LYS A 450 -3.15 40.18 8.52
CA LYS A 450 -1.76 40.37 8.19
C LYS A 450 -1.26 39.18 7.37
N ALA A 451 -0.82 39.41 6.13
CA ALA A 451 -0.10 38.39 5.37
C ALA A 451 1.34 38.28 5.89
N LEU A 452 1.81 37.05 6.08
CA LEU A 452 3.15 36.77 6.59
C LEU A 452 4.06 36.17 5.52
N GLU A 453 3.50 35.33 4.66
CA GLU A 453 4.27 34.52 3.70
C GLU A 453 3.35 33.95 2.63
N ILE A 454 3.87 33.80 1.40
CA ILE A 454 3.22 33.09 0.32
C ILE A 454 3.98 31.79 0.03
N TRP A 455 3.22 30.70 -0.15
CA TRP A 455 3.75 29.40 -0.55
C TRP A 455 2.83 28.79 -1.61
N ARG A 456 3.27 28.80 -2.87
CA ARG A 456 2.45 28.37 -4.01
C ARG A 456 1.11 29.13 -4.02
N ASN A 457 -0.01 28.42 -3.97
CA ASN A 457 -1.36 28.98 -3.91
C ASN A 457 -1.89 29.18 -2.48
N TRP A 458 -0.99 29.23 -1.49
CA TRP A 458 -1.34 29.45 -0.10
C TRP A 458 -0.72 30.73 0.44
N ALA A 459 -1.47 31.45 1.26
CA ALA A 459 -0.99 32.53 2.10
C ALA A 459 -1.01 32.09 3.56
N LEU A 460 0.11 32.25 4.25
CA LEU A 460 0.13 32.24 5.71
C LEU A 460 -0.25 33.64 6.19
N ILE A 461 -1.29 33.70 7.00
CA ILE A 461 -1.88 34.94 7.47
C ILE A 461 -1.97 34.92 8.99
N ARG A 462 -2.12 36.09 9.60
CA ARG A 462 -2.39 36.24 11.03
C ARG A 462 -3.68 37.01 11.24
N ILE A 463 -4.59 36.36 11.96
CA ILE A 463 -5.83 36.95 12.48
C ILE A 463 -5.69 36.96 13.99
N ASP A 464 -5.75 38.13 14.61
CA ASP A 464 -5.46 38.34 16.02
C ASP A 464 -4.10 37.73 16.44
N ARG A 465 -4.12 36.70 17.30
CA ARG A 465 -2.94 35.98 17.80
C ARG A 465 -2.72 34.63 17.12
N LYS A 466 -3.58 34.21 16.20
CA LYS A 466 -3.48 32.88 15.54
C LYS A 466 -3.06 33.04 14.09
N SER A 467 -2.15 32.16 13.67
CA SER A 467 -1.77 32.05 12.26
C SER A 467 -2.65 31.01 11.56
N TRP A 468 -3.00 31.30 10.32
CA TRP A 468 -3.82 30.44 9.47
C TRP A 468 -3.22 30.34 8.09
N TRP A 469 -3.47 29.24 7.41
CA TRP A 469 -3.26 29.10 5.99
C TRP A 469 -4.58 29.26 5.26
N VAL A 470 -4.59 30.08 4.22
CA VAL A 470 -5.73 30.34 3.34
C VAL A 470 -5.28 30.24 1.90
N ARG A 471 -6.17 29.88 0.98
CA ARG A 471 -5.84 29.88 -0.45
C ARG A 471 -5.68 31.32 -0.95
N THR A 472 -4.73 31.55 -1.83
CA THR A 472 -4.53 32.87 -2.44
C THR A 472 -5.69 33.33 -3.32
N SER A 473 -6.56 32.40 -3.75
CA SER A 473 -7.83 32.70 -4.43
C SER A 473 -8.88 33.34 -3.52
N ASP A 474 -8.72 33.22 -2.21
CA ASP A 474 -9.74 33.61 -1.22
C ASP A 474 -9.33 34.88 -0.46
N ILE A 475 -8.32 35.59 -0.97
CA ILE A 475 -7.79 36.84 -0.40
C ILE A 475 -7.67 37.91 -1.49
N ASP A 476 -7.88 39.16 -1.10
CA ASP A 476 -7.62 40.35 -1.92
C ASP A 476 -6.44 41.13 -1.31
N PHE A 477 -5.43 41.45 -2.11
CA PHE A 477 -4.32 42.30 -1.66
C PHE A 477 -4.77 43.76 -1.59
N VAL A 478 -4.59 44.38 -0.43
CA VAL A 478 -4.83 45.82 -0.29
C VAL A 478 -3.64 46.55 -0.90
N ALA A 479 -3.85 47.27 -2.01
CA ALA A 479 -2.82 48.07 -2.65
C ALA A 479 -2.22 49.08 -1.66
N GLU A 480 -0.89 49.09 -1.51
CA GLU A 480 -0.21 50.11 -0.69
C GLU A 480 -0.54 51.50 -1.25
N SER A 481 -1.12 52.37 -0.43
CA SER A 481 -1.25 53.79 -0.78
C SER A 481 0.15 54.41 -0.90
N PRO A 482 0.44 55.21 -1.94
CA PRO A 482 1.75 55.82 -2.10
C PRO A 482 2.04 56.74 -0.90
N LYS A 483 3.18 56.54 -0.25
CA LYS A 483 3.64 57.38 0.87
C LYS A 483 3.73 58.84 0.39
N PRO A 484 3.23 59.84 1.16
CA PRO A 484 3.35 61.23 0.77
C PRO A 484 4.83 61.64 0.75
N GLY A 485 5.31 62.06 -0.42
CA GLY A 485 6.67 62.55 -0.61
C GLY A 485 6.92 63.84 0.17
N LYS A 486 8.15 63.99 0.68
CA LYS A 486 8.67 65.26 1.25
C LYS A 486 8.57 66.39 0.21
N PRO A 487 8.32 67.65 0.61
CA PRO A 487 8.26 68.77 -0.33
C PRO A 487 9.65 69.05 -0.92
N SER A 488 9.72 69.24 -2.24
CA SER A 488 10.94 69.64 -2.94
C SER A 488 11.26 71.12 -2.69
N GLU A 489 12.50 71.42 -2.34
CA GLU A 489 13.03 72.79 -2.34
C GLU A 489 13.07 73.38 -3.75
N LYS A 490 12.67 74.65 -3.85
CA LYS A 490 12.69 75.47 -5.07
C LYS A 490 14.13 75.79 -5.48
N ALA A 491 14.43 75.64 -6.77
CA ALA A 491 15.52 76.35 -7.43
C ALA A 491 14.98 77.62 -8.12
N PRO A 492 15.71 78.75 -8.13
CA PRO A 492 15.29 79.97 -8.80
C PRO A 492 15.92 80.11 -10.21
N GLY A 493 15.09 80.57 -11.16
CA GLY A 493 15.44 81.74 -11.98
C GLY A 493 15.81 81.56 -13.46
N LYS A 494 14.90 82.06 -14.31
CA LYS A 494 15.11 82.90 -15.53
C LYS A 494 15.85 82.31 -16.75
N GLU A 495 15.55 82.60 -18.01
CA GLU A 495 14.52 83.32 -18.79
C GLU A 495 14.71 82.88 -20.28
N PRO A 496 13.82 83.24 -21.23
CA PRO A 496 13.57 82.50 -22.48
C PRO A 496 14.03 83.22 -23.77
N GLU A 497 14.28 82.49 -24.86
CA GLU A 497 14.24 82.92 -26.29
C GLU A 497 14.27 81.66 -27.18
N GLN A 498 13.77 81.52 -28.41
CA GLN A 498 12.86 82.19 -29.35
C GLN A 498 12.52 81.09 -30.42
N GLY A 499 11.36 81.16 -31.10
CA GLY A 499 10.88 80.16 -32.09
C GLY A 499 11.55 80.23 -33.49
N PRO A 500 10.85 79.92 -34.59
CA PRO A 500 10.33 78.61 -35.05
C PRO A 500 10.82 78.23 -36.47
N GLY A 501 10.62 76.97 -36.94
CA GLY A 501 10.97 76.57 -38.31
C GLY A 501 10.28 75.29 -38.82
N LYS A 502 9.83 75.32 -40.07
CA LYS A 502 8.85 74.46 -40.78
C LYS A 502 9.34 73.06 -41.24
N ALA A 503 8.36 72.18 -41.48
CA ALA A 503 8.36 70.89 -42.24
C ALA A 503 8.64 71.08 -43.76
N PRO A 504 8.60 70.09 -44.72
CA PRO A 504 7.74 68.87 -44.79
C PRO A 504 8.21 67.60 -45.60
N GLY A 505 7.37 66.52 -45.58
CA GLY A 505 7.11 65.53 -46.67
C GLY A 505 8.05 64.31 -46.81
N ASN A 506 7.68 63.08 -47.20
CA ASN A 506 6.46 62.46 -47.77
C ASN A 506 6.51 60.91 -47.62
N GLU A 507 5.35 60.23 -47.67
CA GLU A 507 5.05 58.78 -47.62
C GLU A 507 5.08 58.07 -49.05
N PRO A 508 4.38 56.94 -49.35
CA PRO A 508 4.62 55.49 -49.04
C PRO A 508 4.39 54.50 -50.25
N SER A 509 4.41 53.17 -50.04
CA SER A 509 3.52 52.12 -50.70
C SER A 509 3.88 50.67 -50.28
N GLU A 510 2.94 49.88 -49.70
CA GLU A 510 2.14 48.72 -50.25
C GLU A 510 2.96 47.46 -50.65
N GLY A 511 2.84 46.21 -50.13
CA GLY A 511 1.73 45.21 -50.01
C GLY A 511 1.94 44.03 -51.01
N PRO A 512 1.31 42.82 -50.98
CA PRO A 512 0.66 41.97 -49.94
C PRO A 512 0.91 40.41 -50.04
N GLY A 513 0.47 39.61 -49.02
CA GLY A 513 -0.41 38.41 -49.17
C GLY A 513 0.06 36.93 -49.40
N LYS A 514 -0.37 36.03 -48.48
CA LYS A 514 -0.88 34.62 -48.58
C LYS A 514 0.02 33.35 -48.70
N ALA A 515 -0.32 32.34 -47.86
CA ALA A 515 -0.01 30.86 -47.91
C ALA A 515 -0.97 30.10 -48.89
N PRO A 516 -0.96 28.75 -49.19
CA PRO A 516 -0.54 27.54 -48.41
C PRO A 516 -0.02 26.27 -49.21
N GLY A 517 0.13 25.08 -48.56
CA GLY A 517 0.14 23.70 -49.17
C GLY A 517 1.29 22.76 -48.71
N LYS A 518 1.06 21.63 -48.02
CA LYS A 518 0.71 20.22 -48.41
C LYS A 518 1.83 19.37 -49.08
N GLU A 519 2.27 18.32 -48.36
CA GLU A 519 2.65 16.91 -48.67
C GLU A 519 3.04 16.45 -50.10
N PRO A 520 3.87 15.37 -50.27
CA PRO A 520 3.32 14.00 -50.27
C PRO A 520 4.22 12.83 -49.76
N GLU A 521 3.56 11.69 -49.53
CA GLU A 521 4.08 10.31 -49.36
C GLU A 521 4.55 9.65 -50.69
N GLN A 522 5.41 8.62 -50.59
CA GLN A 522 5.49 7.36 -51.39
C GLN A 522 6.66 6.51 -50.80
N ASN A 523 6.56 5.31 -50.23
CA ASN A 523 5.95 3.99 -50.53
C ASN A 523 6.85 3.04 -51.38
N SER A 524 6.68 1.72 -51.12
CA SER A 524 7.17 0.50 -51.80
C SER A 524 8.49 -0.15 -51.31
N GLU A 525 8.45 -1.32 -50.65
CA GLU A 525 8.51 -2.73 -51.19
C GLU A 525 9.96 -3.26 -51.15
N GLN A 526 10.35 -4.53 -50.94
CA GLN A 526 9.73 -5.87 -50.85
C GLN A 526 10.84 -6.84 -50.36
N ALA A 527 10.49 -7.94 -49.70
CA ALA A 527 11.31 -9.18 -49.65
C ALA A 527 11.23 -9.90 -51.03
N PRO A 528 12.16 -10.79 -51.42
CA PRO A 528 12.14 -12.22 -51.01
C PRO A 528 13.58 -12.81 -50.92
N GLY A 529 13.92 -14.07 -50.65
CA GLY A 529 13.25 -15.36 -50.62
C GLY A 529 14.31 -16.46 -50.48
N ASP A 530 13.83 -17.69 -50.29
CA ASP A 530 14.52 -18.95 -49.99
C ASP A 530 15.67 -19.39 -50.94
N ASN A 531 16.46 -20.38 -50.50
CA ASN A 531 16.51 -21.78 -51.03
C ASN A 531 17.92 -22.45 -50.84
N PRO A 532 18.22 -23.72 -51.21
CA PRO A 532 18.29 -24.85 -50.27
C PRO A 532 19.54 -25.77 -50.40
N GLU A 533 19.50 -26.87 -49.61
CA GLU A 533 19.96 -28.24 -49.93
C GLU A 533 21.40 -28.77 -49.69
N GLN A 534 21.39 -30.09 -49.38
CA GLN A 534 22.43 -31.14 -49.36
C GLN A 534 23.30 -31.30 -48.10
N SER A 535 23.70 -32.50 -47.63
CA SER A 535 23.17 -33.88 -47.57
C SER A 535 24.34 -34.74 -47.07
N SER A 536 24.15 -35.64 -46.11
CA SER A 536 24.92 -36.88 -46.00
C SER A 536 24.23 -37.89 -45.07
N GLU A 537 23.78 -38.98 -45.67
CA GLU A 537 23.40 -40.25 -45.03
C GLU A 537 24.64 -41.06 -44.63
N ILE A 538 24.50 -41.99 -43.66
CA ILE A 538 24.76 -43.45 -43.76
C ILE A 538 24.38 -44.10 -42.39
N ILE A 539 24.01 -45.40 -42.44
CA ILE A 539 22.95 -46.11 -41.69
C ILE A 539 23.52 -47.13 -40.62
N PRO A 540 22.84 -48.24 -40.15
CA PRO A 540 22.16 -48.47 -38.85
C PRO A 540 22.71 -49.63 -37.95
N GLY A 541 22.04 -49.87 -36.81
CA GLY A 541 21.98 -51.15 -36.05
C GLY A 541 21.77 -50.87 -34.54
N ASP A 542 20.95 -51.52 -33.71
CA ASP A 542 20.17 -52.76 -33.78
C ASP A 542 19.03 -52.70 -32.72
N LYS A 543 17.90 -53.34 -33.03
CA LYS A 543 17.01 -54.02 -32.06
C LYS A 543 17.23 -55.52 -32.25
N PRO A 544 17.12 -56.35 -31.20
CA PRO A 544 15.88 -57.15 -31.04
C PRO A 544 15.47 -57.36 -29.56
N ALA A 545 14.16 -57.35 -29.27
CA ALA A 545 13.31 -58.52 -28.92
C ALA A 545 13.28 -58.79 -27.40
N ASP A 546 12.14 -58.60 -26.75
CA ASP A 546 11.08 -59.61 -26.47
C ASP A 546 11.24 -60.14 -25.03
N GLY A 547 10.12 -60.35 -24.34
CA GLY A 547 10.07 -60.85 -22.99
C GLY A 547 8.84 -60.40 -22.22
N SER A 548 7.69 -60.98 -22.58
CA SER A 548 6.53 -61.13 -21.70
C SER A 548 6.89 -61.59 -20.28
N ASP A 549 6.27 -61.03 -19.24
CA ASP A 549 5.61 -61.86 -18.22
C ASP A 549 4.64 -61.08 -17.32
N ASN A 550 3.60 -61.79 -16.92
CA ASN A 550 2.58 -61.46 -15.94
C ASN A 550 3.18 -61.26 -14.54
N GLY A 551 2.53 -60.45 -13.70
CA GLY A 551 2.96 -60.32 -12.30
C GLY A 551 2.07 -59.45 -11.45
N ASN A 552 0.93 -60.00 -11.05
CA ASN A 552 0.07 -59.53 -9.97
C ASN A 552 0.89 -59.24 -8.69
N GLY A 553 0.77 -58.04 -8.13
CA GLY A 553 1.52 -57.65 -6.93
C GLY A 553 0.83 -56.51 -6.19
N GLY A 554 -0.06 -56.87 -5.27
CA GLY A 554 -0.78 -55.93 -4.40
C GLY A 554 0.17 -55.09 -3.53
N ILE A 555 -0.06 -53.78 -3.53
CA ILE A 555 0.64 -52.85 -2.66
C ILE A 555 -0.12 -52.76 -1.34
N ARG A 556 0.51 -53.27 -0.29
CA ARG A 556 0.11 -53.11 1.11
C ARG A 556 0.29 -51.64 1.53
N GLU A 557 -0.74 -51.12 2.20
CA GLU A 557 -0.72 -49.85 2.92
C GLU A 557 0.27 -49.89 4.09
N PRO A 558 1.00 -48.80 4.38
CA PRO A 558 1.70 -48.65 5.64
C PRO A 558 0.76 -48.07 6.71
N SER A 559 0.73 -48.80 7.83
CA SER A 559 0.01 -48.59 9.07
C SER A 559 0.44 -47.34 9.85
N VAL A 560 -0.54 -46.75 10.52
CA VAL A 560 -0.46 -45.63 11.47
C VAL A 560 0.15 -46.09 12.80
N PRO A 561 1.08 -45.34 13.44
CA PRO A 561 1.41 -45.56 14.84
C PRO A 561 0.45 -44.78 15.75
N GLY A 562 -0.08 -45.51 16.73
CA GLY A 562 -1.10 -45.06 17.67
C GLY A 562 -0.64 -44.07 18.74
N THR A 563 -1.68 -43.51 19.35
CA THR A 563 -1.78 -42.75 20.58
C THR A 563 -0.91 -43.27 21.72
N VAL A 564 -0.12 -42.38 22.34
CA VAL A 564 0.48 -42.58 23.65
C VAL A 564 -0.32 -41.77 24.67
N THR A 565 -0.96 -42.49 25.59
CA THR A 565 -1.55 -42.01 26.84
C THR A 565 -0.45 -41.75 27.86
N MET A 566 -0.46 -40.57 28.48
CA MET A 566 0.36 -40.20 29.64
C MET A 566 -0.37 -40.62 30.92
N PRO A 567 0.29 -41.19 31.94
CA PRO A 567 -0.28 -41.29 33.27
C PRO A 567 0.07 -40.05 34.12
N GLU A 568 -0.91 -39.64 34.91
CA GLU A 568 -0.78 -38.76 36.07
C GLU A 568 0.00 -39.47 37.18
N GLU A 569 0.84 -38.74 37.93
CA GLU A 569 1.03 -39.04 39.35
C GLU A 569 1.46 -37.80 40.15
N GLU A 570 1.06 -37.84 41.42
CA GLU A 570 0.86 -36.75 42.36
C GLU A 570 2.13 -36.25 43.09
N ALA A 571 1.91 -35.14 43.79
CA ALA A 571 2.83 -34.47 44.70
C ALA A 571 3.12 -35.22 46.01
N LYS A 572 4.36 -35.07 46.51
CA LYS A 572 4.86 -35.02 47.91
C LYS A 572 6.40 -34.89 47.81
N GLY A 573 7.17 -34.10 48.55
CA GLY A 573 7.02 -33.40 49.82
C GLY A 573 8.30 -33.64 50.64
N GLY A 574 9.11 -32.59 50.88
CA GLY A 574 10.24 -32.54 51.85
C GLY A 574 11.53 -33.27 51.41
N GLY A 575 12.75 -32.86 51.74
CA GLY A 575 13.28 -31.75 52.51
C GLY A 575 14.80 -31.97 52.78
N LYS A 576 15.55 -30.88 52.89
CA LYS A 576 16.84 -30.66 53.60
C LYS A 576 18.13 -31.47 53.25
N GLY A 577 19.24 -30.72 53.18
CA GLY A 577 20.62 -31.13 53.48
C GLY A 577 21.57 -30.97 52.28
N SER A 578 22.32 -29.86 52.12
CA SER A 578 23.56 -29.44 52.80
C SER A 578 24.86 -30.06 52.23
N ALA A 579 25.78 -29.16 51.85
CA ALA A 579 27.21 -29.31 51.52
C ALA A 579 27.54 -30.12 50.24
N ALA A 580 28.44 -29.71 49.34
CA ALA A 580 29.55 -28.75 49.38
C ALA A 580 29.69 -27.98 48.05
#